data_AF-A0A2T2SSX4-F1
#
_entry.id   AF-A0A2T2SSX4-F1
#
_cell.length_a   1.000
_cell.length_b   1.000
_cell.length_c   1.000
_cell.angle_alpha   90.00
_cell.angle_beta   90.00
_cell.angle_gamma   90.00
#
_symmetry.space_group_name_H-M   'P 1'
#
loop_
_entity.id
_entity.type
_entity.pdbx_description
1 polymer ?
#
loop_
_entity_poly.entity_id
_entity_poly.type
_entity_poly.pdbx_seq_one_letter_code
_entity_poly.pdbx_strand_id
1 'polypeptide(L)'
;MARNFSLAIQSVGMTAAALYICARRIPVETTYLWLVAIGSVPGLVGGTYLVAPYVPPAYAKLAFVSFWLSYGLALFVINHVRDESAVERLPALTLGQQAELVGIGVIGGMLSAIFGNGVDICSFAFVTLKYRLSEKVATPTSVTLMAFNAVLGFALHALVLQDMQMEAYRFWWVSIPVVVFGAPLGAYVVSRVPRLYIAALLYTVIVVQFGTALWVIQPALPLLLFSAGVFAFGVVLFFQLPRWGPVSASS
;
A
#
# COMPACT_ATOMS: atom_id res chain seq x y z
N MET A 1 13.33 -1.52 14.82
CA MET A 1 14.19 -1.75 13.63
C MET A 1 13.45 -1.85 12.29
N ALA A 2 12.71 -2.93 12.00
CA ALA A 2 12.24 -3.26 10.64
C ALA A 2 11.33 -2.20 10.01
N ARG A 3 10.38 -1.66 10.78
CA ARG A 3 9.53 -0.54 10.40
C ARG A 3 10.32 0.72 10.05
N ASN A 4 11.22 1.15 10.93
CA ASN A 4 11.96 2.41 10.76
C ASN A 4 12.90 2.30 9.54
N PHE A 5 13.51 1.13 9.35
CA PHE A 5 14.25 0.82 8.11
C PHE A 5 13.35 0.84 6.87
N SER A 6 12.15 0.25 6.93
CA SER A 6 11.17 0.26 5.83
C SER A 6 10.73 1.67 5.42
N LEU A 7 10.48 2.56 6.39
CA LEU A 7 10.16 3.96 6.11
C LEU A 7 11.36 4.73 5.53
N ALA A 8 12.57 4.48 6.04
CA ALA A 8 13.79 5.10 5.55
C ALA A 8 14.14 4.69 4.11
N ILE A 9 14.09 3.38 3.80
CA ILE A 9 14.40 2.90 2.45
C ILE A 9 13.36 3.39 1.43
N GLN A 10 12.08 3.45 1.81
CA GLN A 10 11.01 3.95 0.95
C GLN A 10 11.05 5.46 0.77
N SER A 11 11.47 6.24 1.77
CA SER A 11 11.60 7.70 1.63
C SER A 11 12.58 8.07 0.51
N VAL A 12 13.58 7.23 0.25
CA VAL A 12 14.51 7.40 -0.87
C VAL A 12 13.98 6.75 -2.13
N GLY A 13 13.62 5.46 -2.08
CA GLY A 13 13.21 4.69 -3.26
C GLY A 13 11.91 5.20 -3.89
N MET A 14 10.86 5.36 -3.09
CA MET A 14 9.55 5.82 -3.60
C MET A 14 9.63 7.27 -4.06
N THR A 15 10.45 8.12 -3.43
CA THR A 15 10.68 9.50 -3.91
C THR A 15 11.40 9.50 -5.26
N ALA A 16 12.41 8.66 -5.46
CA ALA A 16 13.06 8.51 -6.77
C ALA A 16 12.04 8.05 -7.85
N ALA A 17 11.20 7.07 -7.52
CA ALA A 17 10.13 6.62 -8.42
C ALA A 17 9.09 7.71 -8.68
N ALA A 18 8.67 8.47 -7.67
CA ALA A 18 7.73 9.59 -7.79
C ALA A 18 8.28 10.71 -8.68
N LEU A 19 9.57 11.06 -8.52
CA LEU A 19 10.27 12.00 -9.41
C LEU A 19 10.29 11.49 -10.85
N TYR A 20 10.55 10.20 -11.06
CA TYR A 20 10.51 9.60 -12.39
C TYR A 20 9.09 9.62 -13.01
N ILE A 21 8.06 9.27 -12.23
CA ILE A 21 6.64 9.35 -12.61
C ILE A 21 6.28 10.77 -13.05
N CYS A 22 6.69 11.77 -12.27
CA CYS A 22 6.49 13.18 -12.56
C CYS A 22 7.23 13.61 -13.84
N ALA A 23 8.51 13.26 -13.97
CA ALA A 23 9.33 13.59 -15.14
C ALA A 23 8.79 12.97 -16.44
N ARG A 24 8.22 11.76 -16.37
CA ARG A 24 7.63 11.07 -17.52
C ARG A 24 6.16 11.37 -17.74
N ARG A 25 5.54 12.21 -16.90
CA ARG A 25 4.11 12.57 -16.95
C ARG A 25 3.21 11.33 -17.03
N ILE A 26 3.55 10.30 -16.26
CA ILE A 26 2.71 9.11 -16.13
C ILE A 26 1.39 9.56 -15.45
N PRO A 27 0.22 9.09 -15.93
CA PRO A 27 -1.07 9.52 -15.37
C PRO A 27 -1.18 9.17 -13.88
N VAL A 28 -1.57 10.17 -13.09
CA VAL A 28 -1.75 10.09 -11.64
C VAL A 28 -3.04 10.82 -11.27
N GLU A 29 -3.82 10.24 -10.37
CA GLU A 29 -5.07 10.82 -9.87
C GLU A 29 -4.81 11.77 -8.69
N THR A 30 -4.64 13.06 -9.00
CA THR A 30 -4.19 14.08 -8.03
C THR A 30 -5.21 14.39 -6.94
N THR A 31 -6.51 14.41 -7.27
CA THR A 31 -7.58 14.64 -6.27
C THR A 31 -7.55 13.56 -5.20
N TYR A 32 -7.42 12.31 -5.62
CA TYR A 32 -7.30 11.18 -4.71
C TYR A 32 -6.01 11.25 -3.89
N LEU A 33 -4.88 11.56 -4.53
CA LEU A 33 -3.59 11.66 -3.88
C LEU A 33 -3.65 12.63 -2.69
N TRP A 34 -4.21 13.83 -2.88
CA TRP A 34 -4.30 14.82 -1.81
C TRP A 34 -5.24 14.42 -0.69
N LEU A 35 -6.41 13.86 -1.01
CA LEU A 35 -7.39 13.44 0.02
C LEU A 35 -6.81 12.36 0.93
N VAL A 36 -6.17 11.34 0.34
CA VAL A 36 -5.57 10.27 1.13
C VAL A 36 -4.32 10.76 1.86
N ALA A 37 -3.51 11.63 1.26
CA ALA A 37 -2.33 12.21 1.91
C ALA A 37 -2.70 13.01 3.16
N ILE A 38 -3.75 13.84 3.10
CA ILE A 38 -4.23 14.60 4.25
C ILE A 38 -4.68 13.65 5.37
N GLY A 39 -5.40 12.58 5.03
CA GLY A 39 -5.81 11.56 6.00
C GLY A 39 -4.63 10.76 6.57
N SER A 40 -3.58 10.51 5.77
CA SER A 40 -2.47 9.66 6.19
C SER A 40 -1.59 10.28 7.26
N VAL A 41 -1.48 11.61 7.32
CA VAL A 41 -0.69 12.31 8.35
C VAL A 41 -1.16 12.01 9.77
N PRO A 42 -2.42 12.29 10.17
CA PRO A 42 -2.89 11.97 11.52
C PRO A 42 -2.90 10.46 11.78
N GLY A 43 -3.16 9.64 10.76
CA GLY A 43 -3.06 8.18 10.86
C GLY A 43 -1.65 7.70 11.19
N LEU A 44 -0.64 8.24 10.51
CA LEU A 44 0.77 7.92 10.72
C LEU A 44 1.25 8.36 12.10
N VAL A 45 0.96 9.61 12.47
CA VAL A 45 1.35 10.16 13.79
C VAL A 45 0.65 9.37 14.90
N GLY A 46 -0.67 9.25 14.84
CA GLY A 46 -1.46 8.52 15.84
C GLY A 46 -1.07 7.04 15.91
N GLY A 47 -0.87 6.39 14.77
CA GLY A 47 -0.40 5.00 14.71
C GLY A 47 0.98 4.82 15.35
N THR A 48 1.88 5.79 15.18
CA THR A 48 3.24 5.73 15.73
C THR A 48 3.25 5.84 17.25
N TYR A 49 2.44 6.75 17.83
CA TYR A 49 2.39 6.93 19.27
C TYR A 49 1.47 5.94 20.00
N LEU A 50 0.33 5.58 19.40
CA LEU A 50 -0.75 4.86 20.10
C LEU A 50 -0.81 3.37 19.80
N VAL A 51 -0.31 2.92 18.64
CA VAL A 51 -0.54 1.54 18.15
C VAL A 51 0.77 0.78 17.99
N ALA A 52 1.72 1.39 17.29
CA ALA A 52 3.03 0.83 16.94
C ALA A 52 3.84 0.24 18.12
N PRO A 53 3.75 0.75 19.37
CA PRO A 53 4.44 0.16 20.52
C PRO A 53 3.81 -1.17 21.01
N TYR A 54 2.52 -1.37 20.78
CA TYR A 54 1.77 -2.50 21.34
C TYR A 54 1.64 -3.69 20.39
N VAL A 55 2.02 -3.53 19.12
CA VAL A 55 1.89 -4.59 18.11
C VAL A 55 3.21 -5.38 18.01
N PRO A 56 3.22 -6.68 18.35
CA PRO A 56 4.42 -7.48 18.20
C PRO A 56 4.79 -7.69 16.72
N PRO A 57 6.09 -7.73 16.35
CA PRO A 57 6.51 -7.79 14.96
C PRO A 57 5.98 -8.99 14.16
N ALA A 58 5.85 -10.15 14.79
CA ALA A 58 5.33 -11.36 14.15
C ALA A 58 3.85 -11.23 13.77
N TYR A 59 3.05 -10.66 14.66
CA TYR A 59 1.62 -10.37 14.41
C TYR A 59 1.47 -9.31 13.34
N ALA A 60 2.28 -8.25 13.37
CA ALA A 60 2.27 -7.23 12.33
C ALA A 60 2.56 -7.85 10.94
N LYS A 61 3.63 -8.63 10.82
CA LYS A 61 4.03 -9.23 9.54
C LYS A 61 2.98 -10.20 9.01
N LEU A 62 2.38 -11.03 9.86
CA LEU A 62 1.33 -11.96 9.43
C LEU A 62 0.00 -11.29 9.14
N ALA A 63 -0.40 -10.27 9.91
CA ALA A 63 -1.56 -9.44 9.57
C ALA A 63 -1.38 -8.82 8.18
N PHE A 64 -0.20 -8.25 7.92
CA PHE A 64 0.14 -7.63 6.65
C PHE A 64 0.01 -8.62 5.48
N VAL A 65 0.73 -9.75 5.51
CA VAL A 65 0.70 -10.68 4.38
C VAL A 65 -0.65 -11.35 4.18
N SER A 66 -1.42 -11.55 5.26
CA SER A 66 -2.76 -12.15 5.18
C SER A 66 -3.78 -11.17 4.59
N PHE A 67 -3.73 -9.91 5.02
CA PHE A 67 -4.54 -8.84 4.45
C PHE A 67 -4.20 -8.64 2.96
N TRP A 68 -2.92 -8.60 2.63
CA TRP A 68 -2.47 -8.48 1.24
C TRP A 68 -2.87 -9.68 0.36
N LEU A 69 -2.87 -10.90 0.94
CA LEU A 69 -3.37 -12.10 0.26
C LEU A 69 -4.87 -12.00 -0.05
N SER A 70 -5.68 -11.53 0.90
CA SER A 70 -7.12 -11.34 0.66
C SER A 70 -7.42 -10.29 -0.41
N TYR A 71 -6.61 -9.23 -0.48
CA TYR A 71 -6.66 -8.26 -1.58
C TYR A 71 -6.35 -8.93 -2.93
N GLY A 72 -5.25 -9.67 -3.00
CA GLY A 72 -4.84 -10.38 -4.23
C GLY A 72 -5.92 -11.33 -4.74
N LEU A 73 -6.61 -12.04 -3.84
CA LEU A 73 -7.74 -12.89 -4.19
C LEU A 73 -8.92 -12.10 -4.76
N ALA A 74 -9.30 -10.99 -4.12
CA ALA A 74 -10.40 -10.15 -4.59
C ALA A 74 -10.10 -9.54 -5.97
N LEU A 75 -8.88 -9.05 -6.18
CA LEU A 75 -8.45 -8.51 -7.47
C LEU A 75 -8.45 -9.59 -8.56
N PHE A 76 -7.99 -10.81 -8.24
CA PHE A 76 -8.02 -11.93 -9.18
C PHE A 76 -9.44 -12.24 -9.65
N VAL A 77 -10.42 -12.29 -8.73
CA VAL A 77 -11.82 -12.57 -9.06
C VAL A 77 -12.42 -11.47 -9.93
N ILE A 78 -12.15 -10.20 -9.64
CA ILE A 78 -12.67 -9.10 -10.46
C ILE A 78 -12.09 -9.14 -11.88
N ASN A 79 -10.78 -9.34 -12.00
CA ASN A 79 -10.10 -9.29 -13.30
C ASN A 79 -10.34 -10.55 -14.17
N HIS A 80 -10.48 -11.74 -13.59
CA HIS A 80 -10.61 -12.99 -14.37
C HIS A 80 -12.02 -13.58 -14.40
N VAL A 81 -12.83 -13.38 -13.35
CA VAL A 81 -14.16 -14.01 -13.25
C VAL A 81 -15.25 -13.06 -13.69
N ARG A 82 -15.13 -11.77 -13.37
CA ARG A 82 -16.17 -10.78 -13.69
C ARG A 82 -15.92 -10.01 -14.99
N ASP A 83 -14.68 -10.04 -15.50
CA ASP A 83 -14.21 -9.32 -16.70
C ASP A 83 -14.75 -7.87 -16.77
N GLU A 84 -14.78 -7.21 -15.61
CA GLU A 84 -15.33 -5.87 -15.49
C GLU A 84 -14.30 -4.85 -16.00
N SER A 85 -14.74 -3.94 -16.87
CA SER A 85 -13.86 -2.94 -17.45
C SER A 85 -13.32 -1.98 -16.38
N ALA A 86 -12.00 -1.90 -16.25
CA ALA A 86 -11.34 -0.90 -15.41
C ALA A 86 -11.45 0.50 -16.03
N VAL A 87 -11.70 1.50 -15.19
CA VAL A 87 -11.83 2.90 -15.57
C VAL A 87 -10.47 3.60 -15.44
N GLU A 88 -10.14 4.51 -16.36
CA GLU A 88 -8.86 5.23 -16.34
C GLU A 88 -8.91 6.55 -15.54
N ARG A 89 -10.10 7.03 -15.19
CA ARG A 89 -10.32 8.24 -14.39
C ARG A 89 -11.41 8.05 -13.34
N LEU A 90 -11.22 8.67 -12.18
CA LEU A 90 -12.28 8.69 -11.16
C LEU A 90 -13.46 9.56 -11.62
N PRO A 91 -14.72 9.12 -11.40
CA PRO A 91 -15.88 9.99 -11.57
C PRO A 91 -15.85 11.13 -10.53
N ALA A 92 -16.63 12.20 -10.79
CA ALA A 92 -16.72 13.33 -9.86
C ALA A 92 -17.10 12.86 -8.45
N LEU A 93 -16.20 13.08 -7.49
CA LEU A 93 -16.34 12.58 -6.13
C LEU A 93 -17.39 13.38 -5.36
N THR A 94 -18.36 12.70 -4.78
CA THR A 94 -19.29 13.30 -3.80
C THR A 94 -18.58 13.54 -2.46
N LEU A 95 -19.11 14.45 -1.63
CA LEU A 95 -18.55 14.75 -0.29
C LEU A 95 -18.40 13.48 0.57
N GLY A 96 -19.34 12.53 0.47
CA GLY A 96 -19.25 11.24 1.16
C GLY A 96 -18.05 10.41 0.69
N GLN A 97 -17.81 10.35 -0.61
CA GLN A 97 -16.66 9.63 -1.19
C GLN A 97 -15.32 10.29 -0.83
N GLN A 98 -15.29 11.62 -0.73
CA GLN A 98 -14.11 12.34 -0.25
C GLN A 98 -13.80 12.00 1.22
N ALA A 99 -14.83 11.95 2.07
CA ALA A 99 -14.66 11.56 3.48
C ALA A 99 -14.16 10.11 3.62
N GLU A 100 -14.65 9.19 2.79
CA GLU A 100 -14.15 7.80 2.76
C GLU A 100 -12.68 7.74 2.39
N LEU A 101 -12.23 8.52 1.39
CA LEU A 101 -10.83 8.58 0.99
C LEU A 101 -9.92 9.12 2.09
N VAL A 102 -10.36 10.16 2.80
CA VAL A 102 -9.64 10.67 3.98
C VAL A 102 -9.59 9.59 5.07
N GLY A 103 -10.70 8.87 5.32
CA GLY A 103 -10.75 7.78 6.29
C GLY A 103 -9.79 6.62 5.93
N ILE A 104 -9.72 6.24 4.66
CA ILE A 104 -8.74 5.27 4.14
C ILE A 104 -7.32 5.79 4.31
N GLY A 105 -7.09 7.09 4.13
CA GLY A 105 -5.83 7.75 4.44
C GLY A 105 -5.43 7.54 5.90
N VAL A 106 -6.34 7.80 6.84
CA VAL A 106 -6.10 7.60 8.28
C VAL A 106 -5.73 6.16 8.60
N ILE A 107 -6.52 5.20 8.09
CA ILE A 107 -6.25 3.77 8.30
C ILE A 107 -4.91 3.37 7.68
N GLY A 108 -4.67 3.78 6.42
CA GLY A 108 -3.43 3.49 5.71
C GLY A 108 -2.19 4.11 6.37
N GLY A 109 -2.32 5.33 6.91
CA GLY A 109 -1.29 6.00 7.70
C GLY A 109 -0.98 5.21 8.98
N MET A 110 -2.01 4.76 9.69
CA MET A 110 -1.85 3.92 10.88
C MET A 110 -1.17 2.59 10.56
N LEU A 111 -1.56 1.92 9.47
CA LEU A 111 -0.89 0.71 9.02
C LEU A 111 0.54 0.98 8.54
N SER A 112 0.84 2.17 7.99
CA SER A 112 2.22 2.58 7.67
C SER A 112 3.07 2.73 8.92
N ALA A 113 2.51 3.23 10.02
CA ALA A 113 3.18 3.26 11.30
C ALA A 113 3.43 1.85 11.89
N ILE A 114 2.75 0.81 11.40
CA ILE A 114 2.97 -0.57 11.85
C ILE A 114 3.92 -1.31 10.90
N PHE A 115 3.62 -1.32 9.59
CA PHE A 115 4.30 -2.13 8.57
C PHE A 115 5.38 -1.37 7.80
N GLY A 116 5.30 -0.05 7.77
CA GLY A 116 6.17 0.81 6.97
C GLY A 116 5.65 1.13 5.57
N ASN A 117 4.58 0.49 5.07
CA ASN A 117 4.05 0.70 3.71
C ASN A 117 2.51 0.59 3.59
N GLY A 118 1.79 0.82 4.69
CA GLY A 118 0.35 0.57 4.78
C GLY A 118 -0.52 1.49 3.92
N VAL A 119 -0.09 2.74 3.68
CA VAL A 119 -0.90 3.71 2.93
C VAL A 119 -0.97 3.32 1.47
N ASP A 120 0.15 2.92 0.86
CA ASP A 120 0.23 2.42 -0.51
C ASP A 120 -0.77 1.29 -0.73
N ILE A 121 -0.70 0.28 0.13
CA ILE A 121 -1.49 -0.94 0.03
C ILE A 121 -2.98 -0.70 0.25
N CYS A 122 -3.35 0.02 1.32
CA CYS A 122 -4.76 0.30 1.60
C CYS A 122 -5.37 1.20 0.54
N SER A 123 -4.64 2.21 0.12
CA SER A 123 -5.14 3.18 -0.84
C SER A 123 -5.28 2.50 -2.22
N PHE A 124 -4.25 1.76 -2.67
CA PHE A 124 -4.27 0.98 -3.91
C PHE A 124 -5.41 -0.05 -3.90
N ALA A 125 -5.56 -0.82 -2.83
CA ALA A 125 -6.62 -1.82 -2.71
C ALA A 125 -8.02 -1.19 -2.76
N PHE A 126 -8.22 -0.08 -2.05
CA PHE A 126 -9.50 0.61 -2.03
C PHE A 126 -9.90 1.12 -3.41
N VAL A 127 -8.98 1.77 -4.12
CA VAL A 127 -9.29 2.40 -5.40
C VAL A 127 -9.42 1.42 -6.56
N THR A 128 -8.59 0.37 -6.58
CA THR A 128 -8.70 -0.69 -7.59
C THR A 128 -9.96 -1.51 -7.43
N LEU A 129 -10.45 -1.76 -6.21
CA LEU A 129 -11.65 -2.56 -5.98
C LEU A 129 -12.95 -1.74 -6.01
N LYS A 130 -12.99 -0.58 -5.34
CA LYS A 130 -14.22 0.22 -5.20
C LYS A 130 -14.51 1.07 -6.45
N TYR A 131 -13.50 1.77 -6.95
CA TYR A 131 -13.64 2.66 -8.12
C TYR A 131 -13.21 2.01 -9.42
N ARG A 132 -12.69 0.77 -9.36
CA ARG A 132 -12.21 0.02 -10.52
C ARG A 132 -11.17 0.80 -11.33
N LEU A 133 -10.36 1.60 -10.65
CA LEU A 133 -9.32 2.37 -11.32
C LEU A 133 -8.27 1.40 -11.85
N SER A 134 -7.91 1.58 -13.12
CA SER A 134 -6.85 0.82 -13.78
C SER A 134 -5.58 0.80 -12.94
N GLU A 135 -5.01 -0.39 -12.76
CA GLU A 135 -3.76 -0.61 -12.00
C GLU A 135 -2.62 0.24 -12.58
N LYS A 136 -2.67 0.53 -13.89
CA LYS A 136 -1.71 1.37 -14.59
C LYS A 136 -1.70 2.84 -14.10
N VAL A 137 -2.82 3.33 -13.57
CA VAL A 137 -2.97 4.67 -12.97
C VAL A 137 -2.90 4.60 -11.45
N ALA A 138 -3.48 3.55 -10.85
CA ALA A 138 -3.49 3.36 -9.41
C ALA A 138 -2.08 3.14 -8.83
N THR A 139 -1.21 2.35 -9.48
CA THR A 139 0.14 2.07 -8.98
C THR A 139 1.03 3.33 -8.93
N PRO A 140 1.16 4.16 -9.99
CA PRO A 140 1.92 5.41 -9.89
C PRO A 140 1.36 6.37 -8.83
N THR A 141 0.03 6.39 -8.66
CA THR A 141 -0.64 7.25 -7.68
C THR A 141 -0.33 6.82 -6.26
N SER A 142 -0.42 5.52 -5.95
CA SER A 142 -0.13 4.99 -4.62
C SER A 142 1.37 5.06 -4.27
N VAL A 143 2.27 4.87 -5.24
CA VAL A 143 3.72 5.06 -5.06
C VAL A 143 4.05 6.52 -4.70
N THR A 144 3.42 7.49 -5.37
CA THR A 144 3.64 8.92 -5.07
C THR A 144 3.11 9.28 -3.69
N LEU A 145 1.96 8.74 -3.31
CA LEU A 145 1.42 8.87 -1.96
C LEU A 145 2.33 8.23 -0.90
N MET A 146 2.89 7.05 -1.20
CA MET A 146 3.83 6.37 -0.32
C MET A 146 5.13 7.15 -0.15
N ALA A 147 5.63 7.81 -1.20
CA ALA A 147 6.79 8.68 -1.11
C ALA A 147 6.58 9.80 -0.09
N PHE A 148 5.45 10.50 -0.18
CA PHE A 148 5.06 11.53 0.78
C PHE A 148 4.99 10.97 2.22
N ASN A 149 4.28 9.87 2.41
CA ASN A 149 4.08 9.29 3.74
C ASN A 149 5.37 8.69 4.33
N ALA A 150 6.24 8.11 3.50
CA ALA A 150 7.53 7.57 3.93
C ALA A 150 8.50 8.69 4.35
N VAL A 151 8.53 9.82 3.63
CA VAL A 151 9.33 10.99 4.03
C VAL A 151 8.88 11.53 5.38
N LEU A 152 7.56 11.68 5.59
CA LEU A 152 7.03 12.10 6.89
C LEU A 152 7.31 11.09 8.00
N GLY A 153 7.13 9.80 7.73
CA GLY A 153 7.39 8.74 8.72
C GLY A 153 8.86 8.65 9.09
N PHE A 154 9.76 8.74 8.10
CA PHE A 154 11.19 8.82 8.34
C PHE A 154 11.55 10.07 9.14
N ALA A 155 11.03 11.25 8.78
CA ALA A 155 11.28 12.48 9.53
C ALA A 155 10.77 12.40 10.98
N LEU A 156 9.59 11.80 11.20
CA LEU A 156 9.05 11.59 12.54
C LEU A 156 9.98 10.70 13.39
N HIS A 157 10.43 9.58 12.86
CA HIS A 157 11.32 8.65 13.56
C HIS A 157 12.76 9.18 13.72
N ALA A 158 13.30 9.83 12.70
CA ALA A 158 14.69 10.29 12.66
C ALA A 158 14.89 11.66 13.34
N LEU A 159 13.91 12.56 13.32
CA LEU A 159 14.04 13.92 13.87
C LEU A 159 13.32 14.08 15.20
N VAL A 160 12.10 13.54 15.35
CA VAL A 160 11.27 13.76 16.55
C VAL A 160 11.48 12.69 17.61
N LEU A 161 11.32 11.42 17.24
CA LEU A 161 11.42 10.30 18.19
C LEU A 161 12.87 9.89 18.48
N GLN A 162 13.79 10.13 17.55
CA GLN A 162 15.20 9.72 17.65
C GLN A 162 15.36 8.21 17.97
N ASP A 163 14.42 7.38 17.52
CA ASP A 163 14.35 5.94 17.84
C ASP A 163 15.00 5.06 16.76
N MET A 164 15.69 5.67 15.79
CA MET A 164 16.40 4.96 14.74
C MET A 164 17.72 4.38 15.26
N GLN A 165 17.75 3.05 15.33
CA GLN A 165 18.95 2.28 15.67
C GLN A 165 20.06 2.45 14.62
N MET A 166 21.32 2.40 15.05
CA MET A 166 22.48 2.55 14.17
C MET A 166 22.53 1.49 13.07
N GLU A 167 22.10 0.26 13.37
CA GLU A 167 22.01 -0.82 12.40
C GLU A 167 21.01 -0.50 11.28
N ALA A 168 19.91 0.20 11.59
CA ALA A 168 18.95 0.62 10.57
C ALA A 168 19.55 1.68 9.63
N TYR A 169 20.38 2.60 10.15
CA TYR A 169 21.13 3.55 9.31
C TYR A 169 22.15 2.84 8.41
N ARG A 170 22.89 1.85 8.93
CA ARG A 170 23.85 1.08 8.14
C ARG A 170 23.18 0.34 6.98
N PHE A 171 22.07 -0.35 7.24
CA PHE A 171 21.30 -1.00 6.18
C PHE A 171 20.72 0.01 5.19
N TRP A 172 20.27 1.16 5.68
CA TRP A 172 19.74 2.22 4.83
C TRP A 172 20.81 2.71 3.85
N TRP A 173 22.02 3.06 4.31
CA TRP A 173 23.11 3.53 3.46
C TRP A 173 23.50 2.55 2.36
N VAL A 174 23.58 1.26 2.68
CA VAL A 174 23.91 0.21 1.69
C VAL A 174 22.78 0.02 0.68
N SER A 175 21.52 0.26 1.09
CA SER A 175 20.36 0.06 0.24
C SER A 175 20.07 1.24 -0.69
N ILE A 176 20.52 2.46 -0.36
CA ILE A 176 20.25 3.69 -1.12
C ILE A 176 20.56 3.53 -2.63
N PRO A 177 21.77 3.09 -3.04
CA PRO A 177 22.08 2.97 -4.47
C PRO A 177 21.12 2.03 -5.20
N VAL A 178 20.79 0.90 -4.57
CA VAL A 178 19.89 -0.10 -5.16
C VAL A 178 18.50 0.45 -5.35
N VAL A 179 17.94 1.17 -4.36
CA VAL A 179 16.55 1.65 -4.45
C VAL A 179 16.39 2.90 -5.30
N VAL A 180 17.41 3.76 -5.38
CA VAL A 180 17.40 4.94 -6.25
C VAL A 180 17.30 4.54 -7.72
N PHE A 181 17.92 3.43 -8.14
CA PHE A 181 17.80 2.92 -9.51
C PHE A 181 16.65 1.94 -9.67
N GLY A 182 16.47 1.02 -8.71
CA GLY A 182 15.49 -0.05 -8.78
C GLY A 182 14.05 0.44 -8.77
N ALA A 183 13.71 1.45 -7.96
CA ALA A 183 12.34 1.93 -7.86
C ALA A 183 11.86 2.68 -9.12
N PRO A 184 12.63 3.62 -9.72
CA PRO A 184 12.30 4.18 -11.03
C PRO A 184 12.25 3.15 -12.16
N LEU A 185 13.13 2.15 -12.15
CA LEU A 185 13.10 1.07 -13.13
C LEU A 185 11.80 0.26 -13.03
N GLY A 186 11.34 -0.04 -11.81
CA GLY A 186 10.04 -0.65 -11.56
C GLY A 186 8.90 0.19 -12.15
N ALA A 187 8.87 1.50 -11.86
CA ALA A 187 7.87 2.42 -12.42
C ALA A 187 7.92 2.49 -13.96
N TYR A 188 9.11 2.42 -14.56
CA TYR A 188 9.27 2.35 -16.01
C TYR A 188 8.68 1.06 -16.59
N VAL A 189 8.99 -0.10 -16.02
CA VAL A 189 8.47 -1.39 -16.51
C VAL A 189 6.95 -1.40 -16.40
N VAL A 190 6.39 -1.00 -15.27
CA VAL A 190 4.92 -0.91 -15.03
C VAL A 190 4.24 0.01 -16.06
N SER A 191 4.89 1.10 -16.48
CA SER A 191 4.33 2.00 -17.50
C SER A 191 4.22 1.37 -18.90
N ARG A 192 5.06 0.37 -19.19
CA ARG A 192 5.17 -0.28 -20.50
C ARG A 192 4.37 -1.58 -20.61
N VAL A 193 4.10 -2.26 -19.50
CA VAL A 193 3.36 -3.52 -19.51
C VAL A 193 1.84 -3.31 -19.51
N PRO A 194 1.05 -4.23 -20.08
CA PRO A 194 -0.42 -4.18 -20.01
C PRO A 194 -0.92 -4.43 -18.58
N ARG A 195 -2.10 -3.89 -18.23
CA ARG A 195 -2.65 -3.96 -16.86
C ARG A 195 -2.79 -5.38 -16.31
N LEU A 196 -3.18 -6.34 -17.15
CA LEU A 196 -3.34 -7.74 -16.74
C LEU A 196 -2.00 -8.40 -16.36
N TYR A 197 -0.89 -8.01 -17.00
CA TYR A 197 0.45 -8.46 -16.60
C TYR A 197 0.88 -7.83 -15.27
N ILE A 198 0.50 -6.59 -14.99
CA ILE A 198 0.74 -5.94 -13.69
C ILE A 198 -0.01 -6.71 -12.60
N ALA A 199 -1.31 -6.97 -12.81
CA ALA A 199 -2.11 -7.79 -11.90
C ALA A 199 -1.47 -9.18 -11.73
N ALA A 200 -0.94 -9.76 -12.80
CA ALA A 200 -0.26 -11.05 -12.77
C ALA A 200 0.99 -11.12 -11.93
N LEU A 201 1.84 -10.11 -12.09
CA LEU A 201 3.00 -9.95 -11.25
C LEU A 201 2.59 -9.74 -9.79
N LEU A 202 1.56 -8.93 -9.53
CA LEU A 202 1.07 -8.66 -8.18
C LEU A 202 0.58 -9.92 -7.46
N TYR A 203 -0.34 -10.70 -8.03
CA TYR A 203 -0.81 -11.92 -7.34
C TYR A 203 0.31 -12.95 -7.15
N THR A 204 1.25 -13.03 -8.09
CA THR A 204 2.42 -13.92 -7.96
C THR A 204 3.29 -13.50 -6.78
N VAL A 205 3.62 -12.21 -6.67
CA VAL A 205 4.41 -11.66 -5.56
C VAL A 205 3.67 -11.85 -4.23
N ILE A 206 2.35 -11.64 -4.20
CA ILE A 206 1.51 -11.83 -3.00
C ILE A 206 1.60 -13.27 -2.49
N VAL A 207 1.40 -14.26 -3.37
CA VAL A 207 1.44 -15.68 -3.00
C VAL A 207 2.82 -16.09 -2.53
N VAL A 208 3.88 -15.68 -3.25
CA VAL A 208 5.26 -15.96 -2.86
C VAL A 208 5.59 -15.31 -1.51
N GLN A 209 5.17 -14.05 -1.29
CA GLN A 209 5.40 -13.34 -0.04
C GLN A 209 4.70 -14.03 1.14
N PHE A 210 3.46 -14.47 0.96
CA PHE A 210 2.71 -15.20 1.99
C PHE A 210 3.36 -16.55 2.31
N GLY A 211 3.70 -17.34 1.30
CA GLY A 211 4.39 -18.63 1.48
C GLY A 211 5.75 -18.47 2.18
N THR A 212 6.53 -17.47 1.77
CA THR A 212 7.81 -17.16 2.40
C THR A 212 7.63 -16.69 3.84
N ALA A 213 6.59 -15.91 4.14
CA ALA A 213 6.30 -15.47 5.51
C ALA A 213 5.94 -16.65 6.42
N LEU A 214 5.13 -17.61 5.96
CA LEU A 214 4.83 -18.82 6.72
C LEU A 214 6.07 -19.68 6.97
N TRP A 215 6.93 -19.82 5.95
CA TRP A 215 8.15 -20.62 6.06
C TRP A 215 9.17 -20.00 7.03
N VAL A 216 9.36 -18.69 6.99
CA VAL A 216 10.34 -17.98 7.83
C VAL A 216 9.86 -17.78 9.27
N ILE A 217 8.57 -17.51 9.48
CA ILE A 217 8.04 -17.19 10.82
C ILE A 217 7.72 -18.47 11.60
N GLN A 218 7.39 -19.58 10.92
CA GLN A 218 6.95 -20.83 11.53
C GLN A 218 5.90 -20.60 12.65
N PRO A 219 4.73 -20.03 12.30
CA PRO A 219 3.79 -19.53 13.28
C PRO A 219 3.21 -20.66 14.15
N ALA A 220 3.17 -20.43 15.46
CA ALA A 220 2.39 -21.24 16.38
C ALA A 220 0.88 -21.13 16.09
N LEU A 221 0.09 -22.09 16.57
CA LEU A 221 -1.35 -22.17 16.32
C LEU A 221 -2.12 -20.85 16.56
N PRO A 222 -1.89 -20.08 17.66
CA PRO A 222 -2.60 -18.82 17.88
C PRO A 222 -2.33 -17.76 16.80
N LEU A 223 -1.10 -17.72 16.30
CA LEU A 223 -0.67 -16.75 15.29
C LEU A 223 -1.20 -17.12 13.90
N LEU A 224 -1.35 -18.42 13.64
CA LEU A 224 -1.99 -18.93 12.42
C LEU A 224 -3.50 -18.66 12.43
N LEU A 225 -4.18 -18.89 13.56
CA LEU A 225 -5.61 -18.55 13.72
C LEU A 225 -5.86 -17.05 13.54
N PHE A 226 -4.98 -16.21 14.09
CA PHE A 226 -5.02 -14.76 13.88
C PHE A 226 -4.87 -14.40 12.39
N SER A 227 -3.87 -14.96 11.71
CA SER A 227 -3.66 -14.77 10.27
C SER A 227 -4.87 -15.20 9.44
N ALA A 228 -5.46 -16.35 9.74
CA ALA A 228 -6.68 -16.83 9.11
C ALA A 228 -7.88 -15.89 9.37
N GLY A 229 -8.01 -15.37 10.58
CA GLY A 229 -9.03 -14.37 10.93
C GLY A 229 -8.88 -13.07 10.15
N VAL A 230 -7.65 -12.55 10.04
CA VAL A 230 -7.36 -11.35 9.23
C VAL A 230 -7.64 -11.60 7.75
N PHE A 231 -7.26 -12.77 7.23
CA PHE A 231 -7.56 -13.15 5.85
C PHE A 231 -9.07 -13.23 5.61
N ALA A 232 -9.82 -13.92 6.47
CA ALA A 232 -11.28 -14.05 6.35
C ALA A 232 -11.97 -12.68 6.42
N PHE A 233 -11.57 -11.83 7.37
CA PHE A 233 -12.05 -10.47 7.47
C PHE A 233 -11.76 -9.66 6.19
N GLY A 234 -10.53 -9.74 5.70
CA GLY A 234 -10.11 -9.06 4.46
C GLY A 234 -10.91 -9.53 3.26
N VAL A 235 -11.15 -10.84 3.11
CA VAL A 235 -12.00 -11.37 2.03
C VAL A 235 -13.42 -10.81 2.11
N VAL A 236 -14.03 -10.83 3.29
CA VAL A 236 -15.39 -10.26 3.47
C VAL A 236 -15.41 -8.77 3.09
N LEU A 237 -14.44 -8.00 3.58
CA LEU A 237 -14.33 -6.57 3.31
C LEU A 237 -14.12 -6.27 1.81
N PHE A 238 -13.16 -6.96 1.17
CA PHE A 238 -12.80 -6.73 -0.22
C PHE A 238 -13.85 -7.24 -1.21
N PHE A 239 -14.66 -8.24 -0.88
CA PHE A 239 -15.76 -8.67 -1.73
C PHE A 239 -17.02 -7.79 -1.58
N GLN A 240 -17.17 -7.08 -0.46
CA GLN A 240 -18.25 -6.10 -0.27
C GLN A 240 -17.94 -4.76 -0.95
N LEU A 241 -16.67 -4.32 -0.94
CA LEU A 241 -16.25 -3.03 -1.51
C LEU A 241 -16.72 -2.79 -2.96
N PRO A 242 -16.61 -3.74 -3.91
CA PRO A 242 -17.09 -3.58 -5.28
C PRO A 242 -18.62 -3.38 -5.38
N ARG A 243 -19.39 -3.82 -4.38
CA ARG A 243 -20.86 -3.65 -4.36
C ARG A 243 -21.27 -2.24 -3.95
N TRP A 244 -20.40 -1.53 -3.23
CA TRP A 244 -20.60 -0.14 -2.80
C TRP A 244 -19.90 0.87 -3.73
N GLY A 245 -19.28 0.38 -4.81
CA GLY A 245 -18.77 1.23 -5.88
C GLY A 245 -19.92 1.96 -6.58
N PRO A 246 -19.68 3.16 -7.12
CA PRO A 246 -20.70 3.84 -7.92
C PRO A 246 -21.11 2.93 -9.08
N VAL A 247 -22.41 2.66 -9.21
CA VAL A 247 -22.97 1.96 -10.38
C VAL A 247 -22.56 2.79 -11.58
N SER A 248 -21.82 2.18 -12.51
CA SER A 248 -21.48 2.81 -13.78
C SER A 248 -22.79 3.23 -14.44
N ALA A 249 -23.08 4.52 -14.47
CA ALA A 249 -24.07 5.06 -15.38
C ALA A 249 -23.59 4.71 -16.78
N SER A 250 -24.27 3.78 -17.43
CA SER A 250 -24.08 3.46 -18.84
C SER A 250 -24.24 4.76 -19.64
N SER A 251 -23.15 5.26 -20.21
CA SER A 251 -23.18 6.18 -21.34
C SER A 251 -22.94 5.39 -22.61
#